data_AF-A0A1H3J282-F1
#
_entry.id   AF-A0A1H3J282-F1
#
_cell.length_a   1.000
_cell.length_b   1.000
_cell.length_c   1.000
_cell.angle_alpha   90.00
_cell.angle_beta   90.00
_cell.angle_gamma   90.00
#
_symmetry.space_group_name_H-M   'P 1'
#
loop_
_entity.id
_entity.type
_entity.pdbx_description
1 polymer ?
#
loop_
_entity_poly.entity_id
_entity_poly.type
_entity_poly.pdbx_seq_one_letter_code
_entity_poly.pdbx_strand_id
1 'polypeptide(L)'
;MKIEKIEIKNLHHRFDITLNHLYPGLNVVHAENGAGKTTVLHIIANLLNGDLSRFLFLDFDLISVWFSGQAGPITIQSEGTKDESRIIFKL
;
A
#
# COMPACT_ATOMS: atom_id res chain seq x y z
N MET A 1 12.14 10.57 -7.38
CA MET A 1 11.56 9.20 -7.42
C MET A 1 10.03 9.36 -7.39
N LYS A 2 9.30 8.73 -8.32
CA LYS A 2 7.83 8.85 -8.44
C LYS A 2 7.20 7.48 -8.25
N ILE A 3 6.04 7.40 -7.60
CA ILE A 3 5.27 6.14 -7.55
C ILE A 3 4.58 5.97 -8.89
N GLU A 4 4.74 4.82 -9.53
CA GLU A 4 4.14 4.50 -10.83
C GLU A 4 3.00 3.50 -10.71
N LYS A 5 3.06 2.64 -9.69
CA LYS A 5 2.06 1.61 -9.44
C LYS A 5 2.00 1.25 -7.96
N ILE A 6 0.80 0.94 -7.49
CA ILE A 6 0.55 0.38 -6.16
C ILE A 6 -0.38 -0.81 -6.30
N GLU A 7 -0.04 -1.92 -5.67
CA GLU A 7 -0.93 -3.06 -5.47
C GLU A 7 -1.08 -3.34 -3.99
N ILE A 8 -2.31 -3.63 -3.57
CA ILE A 8 -2.65 -4.02 -2.20
C ILE A 8 -3.55 -5.24 -2.28
N LYS A 9 -3.21 -6.28 -1.53
CA LYS A 9 -3.95 -7.53 -1.45
C LYS A 9 -4.64 -7.67 -0.10
N ASN A 10 -5.89 -8.16 -0.15
CA ASN A 10 -6.71 -8.50 1.02
C ASN A 10 -6.88 -7.35 2.03
N LEU A 11 -6.95 -6.09 1.55
CA LEU A 11 -7.14 -4.93 2.41
C LEU A 11 -8.49 -5.01 3.13
N HIS A 12 -8.48 -4.87 4.45
CA HIS A 12 -9.64 -5.04 5.33
C HIS A 12 -10.38 -6.37 5.10
N HIS A 13 -9.64 -7.40 4.69
CA HIS A 13 -10.15 -8.73 4.32
C HIS A 13 -11.19 -8.71 3.19
N ARG A 14 -11.20 -7.66 2.36
CA ARG A 14 -12.27 -7.42 1.39
C ARG A 14 -11.79 -6.92 0.03
N PHE A 15 -10.73 -6.12 -0.01
CA PHE A 15 -10.36 -5.38 -1.21
C PHE A 15 -8.98 -5.78 -1.72
N ASP A 16 -8.94 -6.16 -2.99
CA ASP A 16 -7.73 -6.08 -3.79
C ASP A 16 -7.74 -4.76 -4.56
N ILE A 17 -6.72 -3.94 -4.34
CA ILE A 17 -6.62 -2.61 -4.95
C ILE A 17 -5.39 -2.59 -5.85
N THR A 18 -5.59 -2.14 -7.08
CA THR A 18 -4.50 -1.89 -8.03
C THR A 18 -4.66 -0.48 -8.59
N LEU A 19 -3.69 0.38 -8.28
CA LEU A 19 -3.54 1.68 -8.94
C LEU A 19 -2.41 1.57 -9.96
N ASN A 20 -2.79 1.37 -11.22
CA ASN A 20 -1.85 1.33 -12.35
C ASN A 20 -1.67 2.73 -12.94
N HIS A 21 -0.50 2.96 -13.54
CA HIS A 21 -0.22 4.16 -14.34
C HIS A 21 -0.41 5.47 -13.56
N LEU A 22 0.15 5.57 -12.35
CA LEU A 22 0.20 6.85 -11.64
C LEU A 22 1.10 7.83 -12.38
N TYR A 23 0.55 9.00 -12.71
CA TYR A 23 1.22 10.03 -13.49
C TYR A 23 1.81 11.13 -12.61
N PRO A 24 2.83 11.87 -13.10
CA PRO A 24 3.27 13.10 -12.45
C PRO A 24 2.13 14.12 -12.39
N GLY A 25 1.97 14.78 -11.25
CA GLY A 25 0.93 15.81 -11.05
C GLY A 25 -0.31 15.25 -10.34
N LEU A 26 -1.49 15.55 -10.89
CA LEU A 26 -2.76 15.20 -10.26
C LEU A 26 -3.24 13.81 -10.71
N ASN A 27 -3.45 12.92 -9.75
CA ASN A 27 -4.16 11.66 -9.96
C ASN A 27 -5.46 11.71 -9.16
N VAL A 28 -6.58 11.32 -9.77
CA VAL A 28 -7.90 11.31 -9.12
C VAL A 28 -8.29 9.86 -8.81
N VAL A 29 -8.40 9.54 -7.53
CA VAL A 29 -8.90 8.24 -7.05
C VAL A 29 -10.38 8.39 -6.71
N HIS A 30 -11.26 7.73 -7.48
CA HIS A 30 -12.71 7.77 -7.28
C HIS A 30 -13.26 6.36 -7.00
N ALA A 31 -14.11 6.27 -5.99
CA ALA A 31 -14.84 5.07 -5.59
C ALA A 31 -15.93 5.44 -4.57
N GLU A 32 -16.84 4.53 -4.27
CA GLU A 32 -17.83 4.70 -3.20
C GLU A 32 -17.20 4.84 -1.81
N ASN A 33 -17.98 5.33 -0.84
CA ASN A 33 -17.53 5.40 0.55
C ASN A 33 -17.29 4.00 1.12
N GLY A 34 -16.24 3.86 1.94
CA GLY A 34 -15.82 2.56 2.47
C GLY A 34 -15.01 1.69 1.49
N ALA A 35 -14.78 2.13 0.25
CA ALA A 35 -13.97 1.39 -0.73
C ALA A 35 -12.43 1.49 -0.52
N GLY A 36 -11.98 1.96 0.64
CA GLY A 36 -10.55 1.99 0.99
C GLY A 36 -9.74 3.20 0.47
N LYS A 37 -10.37 4.21 -0.17
CA LYS A 37 -9.67 5.40 -0.69
C LYS A 37 -8.72 6.06 0.32
N THR A 38 -9.25 6.38 1.51
CA THR A 38 -8.47 7.00 2.60
C THR A 38 -7.36 6.08 3.08
N THR A 39 -7.61 4.77 3.14
CA THR A 39 -6.60 3.76 3.52
C THR A 39 -5.44 3.72 2.53
N VAL A 40 -5.72 3.78 1.22
CA VAL A 40 -4.68 3.84 0.19
C VAL A 40 -3.81 5.10 0.35
N LEU A 41 -4.44 6.25 0.59
CA LEU A 41 -3.70 7.50 0.86
C LEU A 41 -2.84 7.40 2.13
N HIS A 42 -3.35 6.76 3.19
CA HIS A 42 -2.54 6.51 4.40
C HIS A 42 -1.36 5.59 4.13
N ILE A 43 -1.54 4.51 3.35
CA ILE A 43 -0.45 3.60 2.96
C ILE A 43 0.65 4.38 2.24
N ILE A 44 0.28 5.23 1.27
CA ILE A 44 1.23 6.07 0.53
C ILE A 44 1.97 7.01 1.49
N ALA A 45 1.23 7.71 2.37
CA ALA A 45 1.83 8.65 3.31
C ALA A 45 2.79 7.96 4.29
N ASN A 46 2.41 6.81 4.85
CA ASN A 46 3.23 6.04 5.78
C ASN A 46 4.52 5.55 5.11
N LEU A 47 4.43 5.05 3.87
CA LEU A 47 5.60 4.62 3.10
C LEU A 47 6.56 5.78 2.84
N LEU A 48 6.05 6.93 2.39
CA LEU A 48 6.88 8.10 2.08
C LEU A 48 7.52 8.73 3.32
N ASN A 49 6.85 8.66 4.47
CA ASN A 49 7.37 9.15 5.74
C ASN A 49 8.28 8.13 6.46
N GLY A 50 8.35 6.89 5.98
CA GLY A 50 9.05 5.81 6.68
C GLY A 50 8.41 5.41 8.01
N ASP A 51 7.15 5.78 8.28
CA ASP A 51 6.42 5.38 9.50
C ASP A 51 5.83 3.99 9.32
N LEU A 52 6.71 2.99 9.40
CA LEU A 52 6.39 1.59 9.15
C LEU A 52 5.54 0.96 10.27
N SER A 53 5.53 1.58 11.45
CA SER A 53 4.78 1.10 12.62
C SER A 53 3.27 1.10 12.37
N ARG A 54 2.78 2.01 11.52
CA ARG A 54 1.36 2.16 11.21
C ARG A 54 0.79 0.99 10.43
N PHE A 55 1.63 0.22 9.72
CA PHE A 55 1.17 -0.97 8.99
C PHE A 55 0.73 -2.09 9.94
N LEU A 56 1.19 -2.12 11.19
CA LEU A 56 0.72 -3.09 12.20
C LEU A 56 -0.76 -2.92 12.56
N PHE A 57 -1.36 -1.77 12.25
CA PHE A 57 -2.76 -1.46 12.55
C PHE A 57 -3.65 -1.52 11.30
N LEU A 58 -3.12 -2.02 10.18
CA LEU A 58 -3.85 -2.19 8.93
C LEU A 58 -3.99 -3.69 8.63
N ASP A 59 -5.22 -4.12 8.35
CA ASP A 59 -5.49 -5.49 7.91
C ASP A 59 -5.23 -5.57 6.38
N PHE A 60 -4.14 -6.23 5.97
CA PHE A 60 -3.78 -6.51 4.56
C PHE A 60 -2.83 -7.70 4.49
N ASP A 61 -2.68 -8.34 3.32
CA ASP A 61 -1.72 -9.44 3.13
C ASP A 61 -0.41 -8.93 2.52
N LEU A 62 -0.50 -8.14 1.45
CA LEU A 62 0.65 -7.64 0.70
C LEU A 62 0.39 -6.24 0.17
N ILE A 63 1.39 -5.37 0.28
CA ILE A 63 1.47 -4.09 -0.42
C ILE A 63 2.73 -4.11 -1.29
N SER A 64 2.59 -3.78 -2.57
CA SER A 64 3.69 -3.67 -3.52
C SER A 64 3.66 -2.28 -4.15
N VAL A 65 4.79 -1.58 -4.11
CA VAL A 65 4.91 -0.21 -4.64
C VAL A 65 6.07 -0.14 -5.61
N TRP A 66 5.77 0.25 -6.85
CA TRP A 66 6.77 0.46 -7.89
C TRP A 66 7.11 1.94 -7.99
N PHE A 67 8.41 2.22 -8.03
CA PHE A 67 8.91 3.56 -8.26
C PHE A 67 9.64 3.68 -9.59
N SER A 68 9.53 4.86 -10.18
CA SER A 68 10.21 5.22 -11.41
C SER A 68 11.72 4.97 -11.31
N GLY A 69 12.26 4.16 -12.22
CA GLY A 69 13.69 3.86 -12.29
C GLY A 69 14.19 2.77 -11.35
N GLN A 70 13.30 2.07 -10.63
CA GLN A 70 13.63 0.85 -9.89
C GLN A 70 13.26 -0.40 -10.69
N ALA A 71 14.07 -1.46 -10.56
CA ALA A 71 13.84 -2.72 -11.30
C ALA A 71 12.65 -3.52 -10.78
N GLY A 72 12.26 -3.32 -9.52
CA GLY A 72 11.21 -4.06 -8.85
C GLY A 72 10.45 -3.22 -7.82
N PRO A 73 9.40 -3.77 -7.23
CA PRO A 73 8.64 -3.10 -6.18
C PRO A 73 9.33 -3.20 -4.82
N ILE A 74 9.12 -2.18 -4.00
CA ILE A 74 9.20 -2.35 -2.55
C ILE A 74 7.96 -3.11 -2.10
N THR A 75 8.15 -4.17 -1.32
CA THR A 75 7.05 -4.98 -0.81
C THR A 75 6.97 -4.95 0.71
N ILE A 76 5.74 -4.86 1.20
CA ILE A 76 5.38 -4.90 2.61
C ILE A 76 4.42 -6.07 2.78
N GLN A 77 4.80 -7.06 3.55
CA GLN A 77 3.99 -8.24 3.80
C GLN A 77 3.58 -8.28 5.27
N SER A 78 2.29 -8.52 5.52
CA SER A 78 1.80 -8.82 6.85
C SER A 78 1.85 -10.32 7.07
N GLU A 79 2.46 -10.76 8.16
CA GLU A 79 2.49 -12.16 8.56
C GLU A 79 2.03 -12.30 10.02
N GLY A 80 1.41 -13.43 10.35
CA GLY A 80 0.92 -13.73 11.70
C GLY A 80 -0.57 -13.46 11.88
N THR A 81 -1.06 -13.71 13.10
CA THR A 81 -2.44 -13.42 13.51
C THR A 81 -2.55 -11.99 14.02
N LYS A 82 -3.77 -11.48 14.22
CA LYS A 82 -4.00 -10.09 14.66
C LYS A 82 -3.23 -9.72 15.94
N ASP A 83 -3.05 -10.69 16.84
CA ASP A 83 -2.33 -10.52 18.12
C ASP A 83 -0.81 -10.72 18.02
N GLU A 84 -0.31 -11.32 16.94
CA GLU A 84 1.13 -11.60 16.74
C GLU A 84 1.64 -11.13 15.36
N SER A 85 1.03 -10.07 14.83
CA SER A 85 1.33 -9.57 13.49
C SER A 85 2.76 -9.01 13.42
N ARG A 86 3.42 -9.30 12.30
CA ARG A 86 4.75 -8.78 11.97
C ARG A 86 4.73 -8.26 10.54
N ILE A 87 5.46 -7.17 10.33
CA ILE A 87 5.61 -6.58 9.00
C ILE A 87 6.99 -6.92 8.46
N ILE A 88 7.02 -7.52 7.27
CA ILE A 88 8.25 -7.84 6.55
C ILE A 88 8.40 -6.88 5.37
N PHE A 89 9.56 -6.22 5.33
CA PHE A 89 9.95 -5.31 4.26
C PHE A 89 10.98 -5.97 3.34
N LYS A 90 10.73 -5.96 2.04
CA LYS A 90 11.68 -6.42 1.02
C LYS A 90 11.84 -5.33 -0.04
N LEU A 91 13.09 -5.05 -0.41
CA LEU A 91 13.49 -4.04 -1.40
C LEU A 91 13.82 -4.68 -2.75
#